data_AF-E9BE88-F1
#
_entry.id   AF-E9BE88-F1
#
_cell.length_a   1.000
_cell.length_b   1.000
_cell.length_c   1.000
_cell.angle_alpha   90.00
_cell.angle_beta   90.00
_cell.angle_gamma   90.00
#
_symmetry.space_group_name_H-M   'P 1'
#
loop_
_entity.id
_entity.type
_entity.pdbx_description
1 polymer ?
#
loop_
_entity_poly.entity_id
_entity_poly.type
_entity_poly.pdbx_seq_one_letter_code
_entity_poly.pdbx_strand_id
1 'polypeptide(L)' 'MISMPPHKRLHGGVRVVDEIPRNAAGKVMRRQVRQDEVALLKGQNSDSGEGK' A
#
# COMPACT_ATOMS: atom_id res chain seq x y z
N MET A 1 13.50 -10.45 21.47
CA MET A 1 13.24 -10.05 20.08
C MET A 1 11.93 -10.69 19.64
N ILE A 2 10.91 -9.93 19.25
CA ILE A 2 9.61 -10.49 18.85
C ILE A 2 9.79 -11.14 17.48
N SER A 3 9.91 -12.47 17.44
CA SER A 3 9.98 -13.24 16.19
C SER A 3 8.59 -13.35 15.59
N MET A 4 8.30 -12.53 14.58
CA MET A 4 7.03 -12.57 13.86
C MET A 4 7.02 -13.77 12.89
N PRO A 5 5.97 -14.60 12.88
CA PRO A 5 5.85 -15.71 11.93
C PRO A 5 5.95 -15.24 10.47
N PRO A 6 6.54 -16.04 9.56
CA PRO A 6 6.76 -15.64 8.16
C PRO A 6 5.50 -15.13 7.44
N HIS A 7 4.34 -15.74 7.69
CA HIS A 7 3.07 -15.39 7.05
C HIS A 7 2.46 -14.06 7.53
N LYS A 8 2.97 -13.47 8.63
CA LYS A 8 2.54 -12.14 9.11
C LYS A 8 3.44 -11.02 8.62
N ARG A 9 4.40 -11.32 7.74
CA ARG A 9 5.30 -10.31 7.14
C ARG A 9 4.54 -9.53 6.07
N LEU A 10 4.84 -8.25 5.97
CA LEU A 10 4.20 -7.33 5.03
C LEU A 10 4.88 -7.43 3.65
N HIS A 11 4.64 -8.54 2.94
CA HIS A 11 5.25 -8.80 1.62
C HIS A 11 4.83 -7.79 0.54
N GLY A 12 3.67 -7.15 0.70
CA GLY A 12 3.18 -6.12 -0.22
C GLY A 12 3.84 -4.75 -0.04
N GLY A 13 4.88 -4.65 0.79
CA GLY A 13 5.55 -3.39 1.09
C GLY A 13 4.83 -2.57 2.16
N VAL A 14 5.37 -1.38 2.42
CA VAL A 14 4.85 -0.41 3.37
C VAL A 14 4.98 0.98 2.76
N ARG A 15 3.92 1.77 2.85
CA ARG A 15 3.91 3.18 2.46
C ARG A 15 3.66 4.05 3.69
N VAL A 16 4.40 5.14 3.81
CA VAL A 16 4.16 6.17 4.82
C VAL A 16 3.21 7.19 4.21
N VAL A 17 2.17 7.55 4.97
CA VAL A 17 1.12 8.49 4.57
C VAL A 17 0.83 9.42 5.73
N ASP A 18 0.36 10.63 5.44
CA ASP A 18 -0.02 11.60 6.46
C ASP A 18 -1.26 11.13 7.21
N GLU A 19 -2.25 10.59 6.48
CA GLU A 19 -3.50 10.12 7.05
C GLU A 19 -3.97 8.79 6.46
N ILE A 20 -4.59 7.96 7.31
CA ILE A 20 -5.17 6.67 6.89
C ILE A 20 -6.65 6.90 6.53
N PRO A 21 -7.09 6.53 5.32
CA PRO A 21 -8.49 6.69 4.93
C PRO A 21 -9.39 5.78 5.77
N ARG A 22 -10.28 6.43 6.51
CA ARG A 22 -11.24 5.80 7.43
C ARG A 22 -12.66 6.22 7.05
N ASN A 23 -13.63 5.36 7.34
CA ASN A 23 -15.03 5.73 7.23
C ASN A 23 -15.43 6.66 8.40
N ALA A 24 -16.67 7.16 8.38
CA ALA A 24 -17.21 8.02 9.44
C ALA A 24 -17.17 7.39 10.85
N ALA A 25 -17.09 6.05 10.95
CA ALA A 25 -16.96 5.31 12.20
C ALA A 25 -15.49 4.99 12.57
N GLY A 26 -14.50 5.53 11.87
CA GLY A 26 -13.08 5.33 12.13
C GLY A 26 -12.48 4.00 11.64
N LYS A 27 -13.27 3.16 10.95
CA LYS A 27 -12.80 1.88 10.37
C LYS A 27 -12.03 2.14 9.08
N VAL A 28 -10.92 1.41 8.90
CA VAL A 28 -10.08 1.52 7.70
C VAL A 28 -10.82 1.05 6.45
N MET A 29 -10.81 1.88 5.42
CA MET A 29 -11.40 1.56 4.11
C MET A 29 -10.45 0.70 3.27
N ARG A 30 -10.34 -0.59 3.63
CA ARG A 30 -9.36 -1.53 3.03
C ARG A 30 -9.42 -1.61 1.50
N ARG A 31 -10.63 -1.54 0.91
CA ARG A 31 -10.80 -1.59 -0.54
C ARG A 31 -10.18 -0.37 -1.22
N GLN A 32 -10.45 0.81 -0.68
CA GLN A 32 -9.90 2.07 -1.20
C GLN A 32 -8.38 2.06 -1.11
N VAL A 33 -7.82 1.73 0.08
CA VAL A 33 -6.37 1.65 0.29
C VAL A 33 -5.69 0.73 -0.72
N ARG A 34 -6.28 -0.43 -1.00
CA ARG A 34 -5.73 -1.37 -2.00
C ARG A 34 -5.81 -0.79 -3.43
N GLN A 35 -6.88 -0.11 -3.78
CA GLN A 35 -7.05 0.50 -5.10
C GLN A 35 -6.05 1.64 -5.31
N ASP A 36 -5.89 2.51 -4.31
CA ASP A 36 -4.93 3.60 -4.33
C ASP A 36 -3.50 3.08 -4.52
N GLU A 37 -3.12 2.03 -3.79
CA GLU A 37 -1.79 1.43 -3.91
C GLU A 37 -1.56 0.81 -5.29
N VAL A 38 -2.55 0.09 -5.83
CA VAL A 38 -2.45 -0.47 -7.18
C VAL A 38 -2.36 0.63 -8.25
N ALA A 39 -3.06 1.74 -8.07
CA ALA A 39 -2.99 2.87 -8.99
C ALA A 39 -1.61 3.53 -8.97
N LEU A 40 -1.02 3.73 -7.79
CA LEU A 40 0.34 4.25 -7.62
C LEU A 40 1.38 3.36 -8.30
N LEU A 41 1.33 2.04 -8.02
CA LEU A 41 2.27 1.08 -8.62
C LEU A 41 2.15 1.04 -10.15
N LYS A 42 0.93 1.14 -10.70
CA LYS A 42 0.73 1.22 -12.15
C LYS A 42 1.38 2.46 -12.77
N GLY A 43 1.26 3.62 -12.12
CA GLY A 43 1.88 4.86 -12.59
C GLY A 43 3.40 4.81 -12.57
N GLN A 44 4.00 4.17 -11.56
CA GLN A 44 5.45 4.00 -11.46
C GLN A 44 6.02 3.08 -12.55
N ASN A 45 5.27 2.03 -12.91
CA ASN A 45 5.71 1.06 -13.91
C ASN A 45 5.67 1.62 -15.34
N SER A 46 4.83 2.63 -15.63
CA SER A 46 4.80 3.28 -16.95
C SER A 46 5.93 4.30 -17.15
N ASP A 47 6.35 4.98 -16.09
CA ASP A 47 7.38 6.05 -16.15
C ASP A 47 8.81 5.49 -16.28
N SER A 48 9.01 4.22 -15.90
CA SER A 48 10.32 3.56 -15.99
C SER A 48 10.60 2.94 -17.37
N GLY A 49 9.67 3.07 -18.33
CA GLY A 49 9.76 2.50 -19.69
C GLY A 49 10.27 3.47 -20.77
N GLU A 50 10.40 4.77 -20.47
CA GLU A 50 10.90 5.78 -21.41
C GLU A 50 12.38 6.11 -21.11
N GLY A 51 13.27 5.14 -21.36
CA GLY A 51 14.67 5.34 -21.01
C GLY A 51 15.67 4.28 -21.45
N LYS A 52 15.49 3.69 -22.65
CA LYS A 52 16.55 3.33 -23.63
C LYS A 52 16.00 2.49 -24.76
#